data_AF-A0A520WV51-F1
#
_entry.id   AF-A0A520WV51-F1
#
_cell.length_a   1.000
_cell.length_b   1.000
_cell.length_c   1.000
_cell.angle_alpha   90.00
_cell.angle_beta   90.00
_cell.angle_gamma   90.00
#
_symmetry.space_group_name_H-M   'P 1'
#
loop_
_entity.id
_entity.type
_entity.pdbx_description
1 polymer ?
#
loop_
_entity_poly.entity_id
_entity_poly.type
_entity_poly.pdbx_seq_one_letter_code
_entity_poly.pdbx_strand_id
1 'polypeptide(L)'
;MSKHALIDHRPWLLASLAAAIAFYLLRDNPIGGLWLIMLKASGVGLLAAYAWWRGVGQDGLLLTIYLALGALGDALIEIDLTYGGAAFFAGHLAVIALFLRYPREEPTSSQKGAGVTLLLFTPLLCWLLSGSLQIALYGLALGGMAAAAWLSSFSRYRVGIGAVLFVVSDLLIFSEIGPVDLGPAPDMLIWPLYYLGQFLIAIGVVQALLAAQLSTAWQR
;
A
#
# COMPACT_ATOMS: atom_id res chain seq x y z
N MET A 1 25.62 18.54 -6.63
CA MET A 1 25.19 17.19 -6.18
C MET A 1 25.81 16.16 -7.11
N SER A 2 26.69 15.28 -6.63
CA SER A 2 27.31 14.25 -7.47
C SER A 2 26.25 13.25 -7.97
N LYS A 3 26.30 12.90 -9.26
CA LYS A 3 25.41 11.93 -9.93
C LYS A 3 25.26 10.57 -9.20
N HIS A 4 26.15 10.25 -8.26
CA HIS A 4 26.19 9.02 -7.46
C HIS A 4 25.02 8.87 -6.46
N ALA A 5 24.61 9.91 -5.73
CA ALA A 5 23.56 9.79 -4.69
C ALA A 5 22.15 9.45 -5.24
N LEU A 6 21.95 9.62 -6.55
CA LEU A 6 20.72 9.27 -7.26
C LEU A 6 20.71 7.82 -7.75
N ILE A 7 21.88 7.17 -7.87
CA ILE A 7 22.04 5.80 -8.37
C ILE A 7 21.94 4.79 -7.22
N ASP A 8 22.43 5.14 -6.03
CA ASP A 8 22.69 4.17 -4.94
C ASP A 8 21.44 3.47 -4.35
N HIS A 9 20.24 4.00 -4.55
CA HIS A 9 19.01 3.44 -3.95
C HIS A 9 17.91 3.07 -4.94
N ARG A 10 18.13 3.31 -6.25
CA ARG A 10 17.31 2.74 -7.32
C ARG A 10 17.34 1.21 -7.40
N PRO A 11 18.41 0.48 -7.00
CA PRO A 11 18.38 -0.99 -7.09
C PRO A 11 17.27 -1.62 -6.26
N TRP A 12 16.90 -1.06 -5.10
CA TRP A 12 15.80 -1.58 -4.29
C TRP A 12 14.44 -1.50 -5.01
N LEU A 13 14.15 -0.37 -5.67
CA LEU A 13 12.92 -0.20 -6.45
C LEU A 13 12.89 -1.11 -7.68
N LEU A 14 14.02 -1.28 -8.37
CA LEU A 14 14.14 -2.18 -9.51
C LEU A 14 14.01 -3.64 -9.10
N ALA A 15 14.65 -4.04 -8.00
CA ALA A 15 14.56 -5.39 -7.46
C ALA A 15 13.13 -5.69 -6.98
N SER A 16 12.48 -4.75 -6.29
CA SER A 16 11.07 -4.81 -5.92
C SER A 16 10.18 -5.05 -7.14
N LEU A 17 10.38 -4.28 -8.21
CA LEU A 17 9.60 -4.40 -9.44
C LEU A 17 9.86 -5.72 -10.15
N ALA A 18 11.12 -6.14 -10.22
CA ALA A 18 11.51 -7.42 -10.80
C ALA A 18 10.87 -8.58 -10.02
N ALA A 19 10.90 -8.55 -8.68
CA ALA A 19 10.26 -9.54 -7.83
C ALA A 19 8.74 -9.60 -8.06
N ALA A 20 8.07 -8.44 -8.12
CA ALA A 20 6.63 -8.39 -8.32
C ALA A 20 6.20 -8.89 -9.71
N ILE A 21 6.96 -8.57 -10.76
CA ILE A 21 6.74 -9.10 -12.11
C ILE A 21 7.03 -10.61 -12.14
N ALA A 22 8.13 -11.04 -11.52
CA ALA A 22 8.49 -12.45 -11.47
C ALA A 22 7.42 -13.27 -10.75
N PHE A 23 6.91 -12.81 -9.60
CA PHE A 23 5.79 -13.47 -8.93
C PHE A 23 4.58 -13.61 -9.85
N TYR A 24 4.17 -12.52 -10.50
CA TYR A 24 2.99 -12.53 -11.37
C TYR A 24 3.11 -13.53 -12.54
N LEU A 25 4.30 -13.63 -13.14
CA LEU A 25 4.55 -14.55 -14.25
C LEU A 25 4.77 -16.00 -13.82
N LEU A 26 5.27 -16.21 -12.59
CA LEU A 26 5.67 -17.53 -12.12
C LEU A 26 4.64 -18.20 -11.20
N ARG A 27 3.61 -17.50 -10.74
CA ARG A 27 2.60 -18.00 -9.78
C ARG A 27 1.93 -19.32 -10.19
N ASP A 28 1.79 -19.58 -11.49
CA ASP A 28 1.16 -20.79 -12.03
C ASP A 28 2.17 -21.94 -12.30
N ASN A 29 3.44 -21.76 -11.96
CA ASN A 29 4.49 -22.76 -12.18
C ASN A 29 4.72 -23.65 -10.94
N PRO A 30 5.18 -24.91 -11.12
CA PRO A 30 5.42 -25.85 -10.03
C PRO A 30 6.76 -25.60 -9.29
N ILE A 31 7.06 -24.35 -8.95
CA ILE A 31 8.30 -23.94 -8.26
C ILE A 31 8.22 -24.07 -6.73
N GLY A 32 7.06 -24.47 -6.19
CA GLY A 32 6.83 -24.77 -4.77
C GLY A 32 6.29 -23.59 -3.96
N GLY A 33 5.29 -23.84 -3.12
CA GLY A 33 4.53 -22.79 -2.41
C GLY A 33 5.38 -21.85 -1.56
N LEU A 34 6.34 -22.38 -0.79
CA LEU A 34 7.20 -21.56 0.06
C LEU A 34 8.05 -20.55 -0.75
N TRP A 35 8.57 -20.95 -1.92
CA TRP A 35 9.37 -20.06 -2.76
C TRP A 35 8.51 -18.97 -3.42
N LEU A 36 7.29 -19.31 -3.82
CA LEU A 36 6.31 -18.34 -4.32
C LEU A 36 5.90 -17.33 -3.24
N ILE A 37 5.66 -17.79 -2.01
CA ILE A 37 5.37 -16.95 -0.84
C ILE A 37 6.50 -15.95 -0.61
N MET A 38 7.76 -16.42 -0.57
CA MET A 38 8.92 -15.55 -0.41
C MET A 38 9.06 -14.55 -1.56
N LEU A 39 8.82 -15.00 -2.80
CA LEU A 39 8.90 -14.15 -3.98
C LEU A 39 7.83 -13.05 -3.94
N LYS A 40 6.57 -13.39 -3.59
CA LYS A 40 5.48 -12.44 -3.41
C LYS A 40 5.84 -11.40 -2.37
N ALA A 41 6.18 -11.84 -1.16
CA ALA A 41 6.54 -10.97 -0.04
C ALA A 41 7.75 -10.07 -0.35
N SER A 42 8.70 -10.56 -1.16
CA SER A 42 9.88 -9.77 -1.54
C SER A 42 9.54 -8.52 -2.36
N GLY A 43 8.42 -8.52 -3.11
CA GLY A 43 7.95 -7.34 -3.84
C GLY A 43 7.82 -6.13 -2.92
N VAL A 44 6.95 -6.22 -1.91
CA VAL A 44 6.76 -5.12 -0.95
C VAL A 44 7.88 -5.05 0.09
N GLY A 45 8.50 -6.17 0.45
CA GLY A 45 9.62 -6.22 1.40
C GLY A 45 10.82 -5.40 0.93
N LEU A 46 11.11 -5.38 -0.37
CA LEU A 46 12.17 -4.54 -0.95
C LEU A 46 11.77 -3.05 -0.96
N LEU A 47 10.49 -2.71 -1.04
CA LEU A 47 10.01 -1.34 -0.80
C LEU A 47 10.20 -0.93 0.66
N ALA A 48 10.01 -1.84 1.62
CA ALA A 48 10.29 -1.58 3.02
C ALA A 48 11.78 -1.27 3.24
N ALA A 49 12.68 -2.04 2.62
CA ALA A 49 14.11 -1.76 2.65
C ALA A 49 14.45 -0.40 2.02
N TYR A 50 13.84 -0.06 0.89
CA TYR A 50 13.95 1.26 0.26
C TYR A 50 13.51 2.38 1.21
N ALA A 51 12.35 2.24 1.86
CA ALA A 51 11.82 3.20 2.82
C ALA A 51 12.70 3.32 4.07
N TRP A 52 13.28 2.23 4.57
CA TRP A 52 14.20 2.25 5.70
C TRP A 52 15.46 3.07 5.41
N TRP A 53 16.04 2.88 4.22
CA TRP A 53 17.32 3.53 3.86
C TRP A 53 17.14 4.99 3.44
N ARG A 54 15.95 5.35 2.95
CA ARG A 54 15.67 6.70 2.40
C ARG A 54 14.77 7.54 3.27
N GLY A 55 14.01 6.89 4.16
CA GLY A 55 13.15 7.54 5.12
C GLY A 55 13.97 8.27 6.17
N VAL A 56 13.40 9.32 6.72
CA VAL A 56 14.07 10.18 7.71
C VAL A 56 13.19 10.26 8.94
N GLY A 57 13.79 10.01 10.11
CA GLY A 57 13.12 10.12 11.41
C GLY A 57 11.91 9.20 11.55
N GLN A 58 10.95 9.64 12.39
CA GLN A 58 9.75 8.87 12.72
C GLN A 58 8.84 8.63 11.51
N ASP A 59 8.80 9.56 10.55
CA ASP A 59 7.98 9.43 9.33
C ASP A 59 8.47 8.31 8.42
N GLY A 60 9.79 8.22 8.22
CA GLY A 60 10.42 7.12 7.50
C GLY A 60 10.19 5.76 8.17
N LEU A 61 10.21 5.73 9.51
CA LEU A 61 9.94 4.53 10.29
C LEU A 61 8.49 4.05 10.12
N LEU A 62 7.49 4.95 10.20
CA LEU A 62 6.09 4.58 10.00
C LEU A 62 5.84 3.99 8.60
N LEU A 63 6.43 4.59 7.56
CA LEU A 63 6.35 4.04 6.21
C LEU A 63 7.02 2.67 6.09
N THR A 64 8.19 2.49 6.72
CA THR A 64 8.90 1.22 6.73
C THR A 64 8.06 0.13 7.40
N ILE A 65 7.47 0.43 8.56
CA ILE A 65 6.59 -0.49 9.29
C ILE A 65 5.38 -0.87 8.44
N TYR A 66 4.74 0.10 7.80
CA TYR A 66 3.62 -0.14 6.89
C TYR A 66 3.99 -1.13 5.77
N LEU A 67 5.11 -0.92 5.08
CA LEU A 67 5.56 -1.79 3.99
C LEU A 67 6.03 -3.17 4.49
N ALA A 68 6.69 -3.22 5.65
CA ALA A 68 7.13 -4.48 6.25
C ALA A 68 5.94 -5.35 6.69
N LEU A 69 4.91 -4.73 7.27
CA LEU A 69 3.65 -5.40 7.60
C LEU A 69 2.88 -5.80 6.35
N GLY A 70 2.95 -5.01 5.27
CA GLY A 70 2.43 -5.37 3.96
C GLY A 70 3.09 -6.63 3.39
N ALA A 71 4.42 -6.68 3.40
CA ALA A 71 5.18 -7.86 2.98
C ALA A 71 4.90 -9.09 3.84
N LEU A 72 4.69 -8.91 5.15
CA LEU A 72 4.24 -9.98 6.03
C LEU A 72 2.82 -10.43 5.68
N GLY A 73 1.91 -9.49 5.39
CA GLY A 73 0.56 -9.77 4.93
C GLY A 73 0.55 -10.58 3.63
N ASP A 74 1.40 -10.20 2.67
CA ASP A 74 1.59 -10.93 1.40
C ASP A 74 2.02 -12.38 1.62
N ALA A 75 2.87 -12.63 2.61
CA ALA A 75 3.30 -13.98 2.94
C ALA A 75 2.20 -14.78 3.66
N LEU A 76 1.53 -14.15 4.63
CA LEU A 76 0.56 -14.81 5.49
C LEU A 76 -0.77 -15.09 4.78
N ILE A 77 -1.19 -14.26 3.84
CA ILE A 77 -2.45 -14.44 3.10
C ILE A 77 -2.48 -15.72 2.26
N GLU A 78 -1.31 -16.21 1.84
CA GLU A 78 -1.15 -17.50 1.14
C GLU A 78 -1.33 -18.71 2.06
N ILE A 79 -1.30 -18.49 3.39
CA ILE A 79 -1.49 -19.53 4.41
C ILE A 79 -2.90 -19.42 4.99
N ASP A 80 -3.30 -18.21 5.41
CA ASP A 80 -4.60 -17.93 5.98
C ASP A 80 -4.98 -16.45 5.79
N LEU A 81 -6.17 -16.22 5.24
CA LEU A 81 -6.69 -14.87 4.96
C LEU A 81 -6.74 -13.99 6.21
N THR A 82 -7.06 -14.56 7.38
CA THR A 82 -7.17 -13.83 8.65
C THR A 82 -5.81 -13.34 9.12
N TYR A 83 -4.78 -14.18 9.05
CA TYR A 83 -3.42 -13.78 9.44
C TYR A 83 -2.85 -12.74 8.47
N GLY A 84 -3.06 -12.91 7.17
CA GLY A 84 -2.71 -11.90 6.16
C GLY A 84 -3.41 -10.57 6.42
N GLY A 85 -4.73 -10.61 6.56
CA GLY A 85 -5.57 -9.45 6.84
C GLY A 85 -5.21 -8.73 8.15
N ALA A 86 -4.83 -9.46 9.20
CA ALA A 86 -4.37 -8.86 10.45
C ALA A 86 -3.06 -8.09 10.29
N ALA A 87 -2.10 -8.63 9.53
CA ALA A 87 -0.85 -7.94 9.22
C ALA A 87 -1.11 -6.67 8.40
N PHE A 88 -1.93 -6.76 7.34
CA PHE A 88 -2.33 -5.61 6.54
C PHE A 88 -3.04 -4.56 7.40
N PHE A 89 -4.00 -4.96 8.24
CA PHE A 89 -4.71 -4.06 9.15
C PHE A 89 -3.76 -3.25 10.02
N ALA A 90 -2.78 -3.91 10.65
CA ALA A 90 -1.76 -3.23 11.45
C ALA A 90 -0.93 -2.25 10.59
N GLY A 91 -0.62 -2.62 9.34
CA GLY A 91 0.01 -1.74 8.36
C GLY A 91 -0.84 -0.49 8.07
N HIS A 92 -2.14 -0.65 7.83
CA HIS A 92 -3.07 0.46 7.62
C HIS A 92 -3.01 1.47 8.76
N LEU A 93 -2.99 1.00 10.02
CA LEU A 93 -2.89 1.89 11.18
C LEU A 93 -1.57 2.70 11.19
N ALA A 94 -0.45 2.06 10.88
CA ALA A 94 0.85 2.73 10.82
C ALA A 94 0.87 3.84 9.75
N VAL A 95 0.33 3.58 8.56
CA VAL A 95 0.34 4.57 7.48
C VAL A 95 -0.75 5.64 7.65
N ILE A 96 -1.89 5.32 8.28
CA ILE A 96 -2.88 6.33 8.71
C ILE A 96 -2.20 7.30 9.67
N ALA A 97 -1.48 6.80 10.68
CA ALA A 97 -0.76 7.64 11.62
C ALA A 97 0.24 8.56 10.92
N LEU A 98 0.92 8.07 9.88
CA LEU A 98 1.78 8.89 9.04
C LEU A 98 1.00 9.97 8.27
N PHE A 99 -0.06 9.60 7.56
CA PHE A 99 -0.83 10.55 6.74
C PHE A 99 -1.50 11.64 7.56
N LEU A 100 -1.98 11.33 8.76
CA LEU A 100 -2.60 12.31 9.66
C LEU A 100 -1.61 13.34 10.22
N ARG A 101 -0.29 13.08 10.17
CA ARG A 101 0.73 14.06 10.55
C ARG A 101 0.95 15.14 9.49
N TYR A 102 0.42 14.93 8.29
CA TYR A 102 0.56 15.84 7.16
C TYR A 102 -0.81 16.19 6.59
N PRO A 103 -1.72 16.83 7.36
CA PRO A 103 -3.02 17.22 6.83
C PRO A 103 -2.84 18.26 5.72
N ARG A 104 -3.71 18.22 4.71
CA ARG A 104 -3.80 19.32 3.74
C ARG A 104 -4.51 20.51 4.38
N GLU A 105 -3.92 21.69 4.26
CA GLU A 105 -4.42 22.92 4.88
C GLU A 105 -5.79 23.34 4.31
N GLU A 106 -5.92 23.37 2.98
CA GLU A 106 -7.13 23.86 2.31
C GLU A 106 -7.70 22.86 1.29
N PRO A 107 -8.30 21.74 1.73
CA PRO A 107 -8.91 20.80 0.81
C PRO A 107 -10.21 21.36 0.22
N THR A 108 -10.37 21.25 -1.10
CA THR A 108 -11.61 21.63 -1.79
C THR A 108 -12.79 20.77 -1.34
N SER A 109 -14.03 21.24 -1.53
CA SER A 109 -15.23 20.45 -1.21
C SER A 109 -15.25 19.09 -1.93
N SER A 110 -14.76 19.03 -3.17
CA SER A 110 -14.63 17.77 -3.91
C SER A 110 -13.61 16.80 -3.29
N GLN A 111 -12.50 17.32 -2.76
CA GLN A 111 -11.49 16.50 -2.07
C GLN A 111 -12.03 15.96 -0.74
N LYS A 112 -12.76 16.79 0.02
CA LYS A 112 -13.46 16.36 1.25
C LYS A 112 -14.49 15.29 0.93
N GLY A 113 -15.31 15.51 -0.09
CA GLY A 113 -16.30 14.53 -0.57
C GLY A 113 -15.65 13.20 -0.93
N ALA A 114 -14.58 13.21 -1.71
CA ALA A 114 -13.85 11.99 -2.06
C ALA A 114 -13.26 11.26 -0.83
N GLY A 115 -12.70 12.00 0.13
CA GLY A 115 -12.21 11.42 1.38
C GLY A 115 -13.32 10.77 2.21
N VAL A 116 -14.48 11.43 2.34
CA VAL A 116 -15.66 10.86 3.03
C VAL A 116 -16.18 9.62 2.30
N THR A 117 -16.24 9.65 0.97
CA THR A 117 -16.64 8.48 0.17
C THR A 117 -15.70 7.31 0.42
N LEU A 118 -14.39 7.50 0.38
CA LEU A 118 -13.42 6.43 0.66
C LEU A 118 -13.57 5.87 2.08
N LEU A 119 -13.77 6.74 3.08
CA LEU A 119 -13.92 6.30 4.46
C LEU A 119 -15.18 5.46 4.69
N LEU A 120 -16.31 5.84 4.08
CA LEU A 120 -17.62 5.24 4.37
C LEU A 120 -17.98 4.11 3.40
N PHE A 121 -17.69 4.27 2.10
CA PHE A 121 -18.07 3.27 1.11
C PHE A 121 -17.14 2.08 1.09
N THR A 122 -15.85 2.23 1.41
CA THR A 122 -14.94 1.07 1.46
C THR A 122 -15.40 -0.01 2.45
N PRO A 123 -15.66 0.26 3.75
CA PRO A 123 -16.16 -0.77 4.67
C PRO A 123 -17.53 -1.32 4.25
N LEU A 124 -18.41 -0.47 3.69
CA LEU A 124 -19.70 -0.91 3.16
C LEU A 124 -19.53 -1.91 2.01
N LEU A 125 -18.67 -1.61 1.03
CA LEU A 125 -18.39 -2.50 -0.10
C LEU A 125 -17.69 -3.78 0.35
N CYS A 126 -16.75 -3.69 1.30
CA CYS A 126 -16.13 -4.87 1.91
C CYS A 126 -17.17 -5.78 2.55
N TRP A 127 -18.15 -5.22 3.28
CA TRP A 127 -19.26 -5.98 3.86
C TRP A 127 -20.18 -6.59 2.78
N LEU A 128 -20.58 -5.80 1.78
CA LEU A 128 -21.49 -6.26 0.72
C LEU A 128 -20.86 -7.38 -0.12
N LEU A 129 -19.55 -7.30 -0.39
CA LEU A 129 -18.84 -8.30 -1.19
C LEU A 129 -18.53 -9.57 -0.40
N SER A 130 -18.29 -9.49 0.91
CA SER A 130 -17.89 -10.66 1.72
C SER A 130 -18.98 -11.26 2.60
N GLY A 131 -20.04 -10.51 2.91
CA GLY A 131 -21.03 -10.85 3.94
C GLY A 131 -20.47 -10.83 5.38
N SER A 132 -19.22 -10.43 5.59
CA SER A 132 -18.52 -10.54 6.87
C SER A 132 -18.34 -9.20 7.57
N LEU A 133 -18.77 -9.13 8.83
CA LEU A 133 -18.55 -7.95 9.68
C LEU A 133 -17.06 -7.76 10.00
N GLN A 134 -16.29 -8.85 10.11
CA GLN A 134 -14.85 -8.78 10.34
C GLN A 134 -14.13 -8.10 9.17
N ILE A 135 -14.51 -8.44 7.94
CA ILE A 135 -13.98 -7.82 6.72
C ILE A 135 -14.47 -6.37 6.58
N ALA A 136 -15.68 -6.06 7.03
CA ALA A 136 -16.15 -4.67 7.12
C ALA A 136 -15.28 -3.82 8.07
N LEU A 137 -14.92 -4.37 9.24
CA LEU A 137 -14.02 -3.70 10.20
C LEU A 137 -12.61 -3.50 9.64
N TYR A 138 -12.09 -4.50 8.93
CA TYR A 138 -10.86 -4.34 8.15
C TYR A 138 -11.00 -3.23 7.10
N GLY A 139 -12.11 -3.23 6.36
CA GLY A 139 -12.46 -2.24 5.35
C GLY A 139 -12.55 -0.81 5.89
N LEU A 140 -12.86 -0.63 7.18
CA LEU A 140 -12.85 0.69 7.82
C LEU A 140 -11.43 1.24 7.96
N ALA A 141 -10.45 0.40 8.32
CA ALA A 141 -9.05 0.81 8.35
C ALA A 141 -8.50 1.05 6.93
N LEU A 142 -8.86 0.19 5.98
CA LEU A 142 -8.50 0.35 4.56
C LEU A 142 -9.06 1.65 3.97
N GLY A 143 -10.36 1.92 4.17
CA GLY A 143 -11.02 3.17 3.77
C GLY A 143 -10.46 4.39 4.50
N GLY A 144 -10.14 4.25 5.79
CA GLY A 144 -9.48 5.26 6.59
C GLY A 144 -8.09 5.61 6.07
N MET A 145 -7.29 4.62 5.68
CA MET A 145 -6.01 4.84 5.00
C MET A 145 -6.20 5.61 3.70
N ALA A 146 -7.13 5.19 2.84
CA ALA A 146 -7.34 5.84 1.55
C ALA A 146 -7.85 7.28 1.71
N ALA A 147 -8.76 7.52 2.65
CA ALA A 147 -9.24 8.86 3.00
C ALA A 147 -8.11 9.74 3.55
N ALA A 148 -7.31 9.22 4.48
CA ALA A 148 -6.17 9.93 5.05
C ALA A 148 -5.11 10.24 3.98
N ALA A 149 -4.79 9.28 3.09
CA ALA A 149 -3.91 9.49 1.94
C ALA A 149 -4.44 10.62 1.04
N TRP A 150 -5.73 10.58 0.70
CA TRP A 150 -6.35 11.56 -0.18
C TRP A 150 -6.33 12.98 0.41
N LEU A 151 -6.55 13.09 1.72
CA LEU A 151 -6.61 14.35 2.47
C LEU A 151 -5.26 14.81 3.04
N SER A 152 -4.22 13.98 3.02
CA SER A 152 -2.87 14.36 3.39
C SER A 152 -2.21 15.26 2.36
N SER A 153 -1.24 16.09 2.73
CA SER A 153 -0.50 16.99 1.84
C SER A 153 0.40 16.25 0.83
N PHE A 154 0.55 14.94 0.96
CA PHE A 154 1.24 14.10 -0.04
C PHE A 154 0.56 14.15 -1.42
N SER A 155 1.32 13.79 -2.46
CA SER A 155 0.83 13.83 -3.84
C SER A 155 -0.34 12.88 -4.07
N ARG A 156 -1.49 13.42 -4.48
CA ARG A 156 -2.67 12.60 -4.83
C ARG A 156 -2.42 11.66 -6.00
N TYR A 157 -1.62 12.07 -6.98
CA TYR A 157 -1.34 11.24 -8.16
C TYR A 157 -0.47 10.02 -7.85
N ARG A 158 0.18 9.99 -6.68
CA ARG A 158 0.99 8.85 -6.25
C ARG A 158 0.39 8.20 -5.00
N VAL A 159 0.37 8.93 -3.89
CA VAL A 159 -0.10 8.39 -2.59
C VAL A 159 -1.61 8.20 -2.59
N GLY A 160 -2.38 9.17 -3.10
CA GLY A 160 -3.84 9.07 -3.19
C GLY A 160 -4.30 7.95 -4.14
N ILE A 161 -3.85 7.98 -5.40
CA ILE A 161 -4.13 6.93 -6.39
C ILE A 161 -3.63 5.58 -5.88
N GLY A 162 -2.43 5.52 -5.28
CA GLY A 162 -1.88 4.28 -4.76
C GLY A 162 -2.75 3.65 -3.67
N ALA A 163 -3.30 4.47 -2.77
CA ALA A 163 -4.23 3.97 -1.75
C ALA A 163 -5.56 3.53 -2.35
N VAL A 164 -6.06 4.21 -3.38
CA VAL A 164 -7.28 3.78 -4.12
C VAL A 164 -7.05 2.45 -4.84
N LEU A 165 -5.88 2.25 -5.48
CA LEU A 165 -5.54 0.98 -6.12
C LEU A 165 -5.51 -0.17 -5.11
N PHE A 166 -4.99 0.07 -3.90
CA PHE A 166 -5.03 -0.91 -2.82
C PHE A 166 -6.48 -1.21 -2.41
N VAL A 167 -7.32 -0.20 -2.20
CA VAL A 167 -8.76 -0.40 -1.94
C VAL A 167 -9.40 -1.30 -3.01
N VAL A 168 -9.18 -1.00 -4.29
CA VAL A 168 -9.76 -1.79 -5.39
C VAL A 168 -9.24 -3.23 -5.38
N SER A 169 -7.95 -3.44 -5.12
CA SER A 169 -7.37 -4.78 -4.99
C SER A 169 -8.06 -5.60 -3.89
N ASP A 170 -8.26 -5.04 -2.71
CA ASP A 170 -8.87 -5.76 -1.59
C ASP A 170 -10.36 -6.06 -1.85
N LEU A 171 -11.08 -5.13 -2.51
CA LEU A 171 -12.45 -5.41 -2.95
C LEU A 171 -12.52 -6.60 -3.92
N LEU A 172 -11.52 -6.78 -4.79
CA LEU A 172 -11.45 -7.95 -5.67
C LEU A 172 -11.21 -9.24 -4.85
N ILE A 173 -10.31 -9.24 -3.87
CA ILE A 173 -10.12 -10.39 -2.95
C ILE A 173 -11.44 -10.75 -2.27
N PHE A 174 -12.16 -9.74 -1.77
CA PHE A 174 -13.41 -9.98 -1.04
C PHE A 174 -14.57 -10.46 -1.93
N SER A 175 -14.50 -10.21 -3.24
CA SER A 175 -15.45 -10.77 -4.19
C SER A 175 -15.28 -12.29 -4.37
N GLU A 176 -14.04 -12.81 -4.30
CA GLU A 176 -13.76 -14.24 -4.48
C GLU A 176 -14.28 -15.12 -3.33
N ILE A 177 -14.36 -14.54 -2.13
CA ILE A 177 -14.75 -15.27 -0.91
C ILE A 177 -16.22 -15.08 -0.54
N GLY A 178 -16.93 -14.19 -1.22
CA GLY A 178 -18.32 -13.88 -0.92
C GLY A 178 -19.28 -14.24 -2.05
N PRO A 179 -20.54 -13.75 -1.99
CA PRO A 179 -21.59 -14.19 -2.91
C PRO A 179 -21.52 -13.55 -4.31
N VAL A 180 -20.61 -12.59 -4.53
CA VAL A 180 -20.53 -11.79 -5.77
C VAL A 180 -19.29 -12.20 -6.55
N ASP A 181 -19.47 -12.97 -7.61
CA ASP A 181 -18.39 -13.37 -8.51
C ASP A 181 -18.13 -12.29 -9.58
N LEU A 182 -16.91 -11.73 -9.59
CA LEU A 182 -16.46 -10.74 -10.58
C LEU A 182 -15.72 -11.38 -11.78
N GLY A 183 -15.82 -12.70 -11.93
CA GLY A 183 -15.27 -13.47 -13.04
C GLY A 183 -13.74 -13.47 -13.02
N PRO A 184 -13.05 -13.25 -14.17
CA PRO A 184 -11.59 -13.38 -14.25
C PRO A 184 -10.82 -12.16 -13.69
N ALA A 185 -11.52 -11.12 -13.26
CA ALA A 185 -10.87 -9.88 -12.82
C ALA A 185 -9.97 -10.05 -11.59
N PRO A 186 -10.37 -10.78 -10.52
CA PRO A 186 -9.51 -11.02 -9.36
C PRO A 186 -8.16 -11.66 -9.72
N ASP A 187 -8.17 -12.76 -10.48
CA ASP A 187 -6.97 -13.47 -10.94
C ASP A 187 -5.97 -12.55 -11.65
N MET A 188 -6.47 -11.60 -12.45
CA MET A 188 -5.65 -10.71 -13.27
C MET A 188 -5.20 -9.45 -12.53
N LEU A 189 -6.04 -8.90 -11.64
CA LEU A 189 -5.90 -7.51 -11.19
C LEU A 189 -5.53 -7.34 -9.73
N ILE A 190 -5.77 -8.31 -8.84
CA ILE A 190 -5.44 -8.19 -7.40
C ILE A 190 -3.96 -7.79 -7.25
N TRP A 191 -3.05 -8.63 -7.73
CA TRP A 191 -1.62 -8.39 -7.53
C TRP A 191 -1.10 -7.13 -8.22
N PRO A 192 -1.39 -6.87 -9.52
CA PRO A 192 -0.91 -5.65 -10.18
C PRO A 192 -1.41 -4.36 -9.53
N LEU A 193 -2.69 -4.30 -9.13
CA LEU A 193 -3.25 -3.10 -8.48
C LEU A 193 -2.65 -2.89 -7.10
N TYR A 194 -2.58 -3.96 -6.29
CA TYR A 194 -1.96 -3.92 -4.96
C TYR A 194 -0.51 -3.43 -5.03
N TYR A 195 0.32 -4.13 -5.80
CA TYR A 195 1.75 -3.82 -5.86
C TYR A 195 2.01 -2.42 -6.42
N LEU A 196 1.29 -2.02 -7.48
CA LEU A 196 1.41 -0.67 -8.03
C LEU A 196 0.99 0.37 -6.99
N GLY A 197 -0.06 0.09 -6.21
CA GLY A 197 -0.49 0.93 -5.10
C GLY A 197 0.61 1.14 -4.06
N GLN A 198 1.20 0.03 -3.58
CA GLN A 198 2.31 0.05 -2.63
C GLN A 198 3.53 0.82 -3.16
N PHE A 199 3.89 0.56 -4.42
CA PHE A 199 5.00 1.23 -5.08
C PHE A 199 4.79 2.74 -5.16
N LEU A 200 3.60 3.19 -5.57
CA LEU A 200 3.26 4.61 -5.67
C LEU A 200 3.24 5.31 -4.31
N ILE A 201 2.72 4.65 -3.26
CA ILE A 201 2.76 5.16 -1.89
C ILE A 201 4.21 5.31 -1.43
N ALA A 202 5.03 4.27 -1.56
CA ALA A 202 6.42 4.27 -1.13
C ALA A 202 7.23 5.41 -1.76
N ILE A 203 7.22 5.53 -3.09
CA ILE A 203 7.96 6.59 -3.77
C ILE A 203 7.37 7.97 -3.51
N GLY A 204 6.04 8.08 -3.38
CA GLY A 204 5.34 9.34 -3.18
C GLY A 204 5.67 9.97 -1.83
N VAL A 205 5.63 9.15 -0.77
CA VAL A 205 5.95 9.58 0.60
C VAL A 205 7.45 9.88 0.73
N VAL A 206 8.34 8.97 0.32
CA VAL A 206 9.79 9.18 0.46
C VAL A 206 10.25 10.45 -0.25
N GLN A 207 9.76 10.71 -1.47
CA GLN A 207 10.13 11.92 -2.20
C GLN A 207 9.66 13.20 -1.51
N ALA A 208 8.46 13.18 -0.92
CA ALA A 208 7.95 14.34 -0.19
C ALA A 208 8.74 14.62 1.09
N LEU A 209 9.07 13.58 1.87
CA LEU A 209 9.85 13.72 3.10
C LEU A 209 11.27 14.25 2.82
N LEU A 210 11.92 13.74 1.77
CA LEU A 210 13.24 14.22 1.36
C LEU A 210 13.20 15.68 0.87
N ALA A 211 12.16 16.07 0.13
CA ALA A 211 12.00 17.44 -0.33
C ALA A 211 11.84 18.42 0.85
N ALA A 212 11.06 18.05 1.86
CA ALA A 212 10.88 18.85 3.08
C ALA A 212 12.16 18.95 3.93
N GLN A 213 12.96 17.89 3.98
CA GLN A 213 14.26 17.93 4.67
C GLN A 213 15.25 18.87 3.96
N LEU A 214 15.27 18.84 2.63
CA LEU A 214 16.15 19.73 1.87
C LEU A 214 15.73 21.19 2.07
N SER A 215 14.44 21.53 1.98
CA SER A 215 13.98 22.91 2.16
C SER A 215 14.34 23.48 3.54
N THR A 216 14.24 22.66 4.59
CA THR A 216 14.62 23.08 5.96
C THR A 216 16.14 23.22 6.15
N ALA A 217 16.95 22.42 5.45
CA ALA A 217 18.41 22.53 5.51
C ALA A 217 18.95 23.82 4.85
N TRP A 218 18.29 24.33 3.80
CA TRP A 218 18.68 25.59 3.14
C TRP A 218 18.23 26.84 3.88
N GLN A 219 17.30 26.72 4.84
CA GLN A 219 16.81 27.82 5.67
C GLN A 219 17.65 28.06 6.93
N ARG A 220 18.64 27.21 7.21
CA ARG A 220 19.60 27.33 8.31
C ARG A 220 20.95 27.78 7.79
#